data_AF-A0A3D0JZT5-F1
#
_entry.id   AF-A0A3D0JZT5-F1
#
_cell.length_a   1.000
_cell.length_b   1.000
_cell.length_c   1.000
_cell.angle_alpha   90.00
_cell.angle_beta   90.00
_cell.angle_gamma   90.00
#
_symmetry.space_group_name_H-M   'P 1'
#
loop_
_entity.id
_entity.type
_entity.pdbx_description
1 polymer ?
#
loop_
_entity_poly.entity_id
_entity_poly.type
_entity_poly.pdbx_seq_one_letter_code
_entity_poly.pdbx_strand_id
1 'polypeptide(L)'
;MIMDEGPSQADLDRFGGDDQSAWCPDCGAEVWDDAEFCPECGEQIGGRTSARRPVERELRRRWFVLVVILVLIGFLWWLTRLF
;
A
#
# COMPACT_ATOMS: atom_id res chain seq x y z
N MET A 1 -0.01 43.86 -0.47
CA MET A 1 -0.33 42.46 -0.83
C MET A 1 0.15 41.62 0.33
N ILE A 2 -0.77 41.11 1.15
CA ILE A 2 -0.42 40.19 2.23
C ILE A 2 -0.25 38.84 1.55
N MET A 3 0.95 38.28 1.61
CA MET A 3 1.15 36.89 1.26
C MET A 3 0.70 36.10 2.48
N ASP A 4 -0.44 35.42 2.36
CA ASP A 4 -0.88 34.50 3.38
C ASP A 4 0.12 33.34 3.40
N GLU A 5 0.88 33.24 4.48
CA GLU A 5 1.77 32.11 4.71
C GLU A 5 0.88 30.88 4.88
N GLY A 6 1.03 29.92 3.96
CA GLY A 6 0.25 28.69 3.98
C GLY A 6 0.48 27.87 5.25
N PRO A 7 -0.35 26.84 5.50
CA PRO A 7 -0.19 25.98 6.66
C PRO A 7 1.22 25.36 6.68
N SER A 8 1.80 25.24 7.87
CA SER A 8 3.12 24.63 8.01
C SER A 8 3.02 23.12 7.76
N GLN A 9 4.13 22.49 7.36
CA GLN A 9 4.17 21.03 7.17
C GLN A 9 3.84 20.28 8.46
N ALA A 10 4.20 20.82 9.63
CA ALA A 10 3.86 20.21 10.91
C ALA A 10 2.34 20.21 11.19
N ASP A 11 1.61 21.21 10.67
CA ASP A 11 0.16 21.25 10.75
C ASP A 11 -0.48 20.25 9.80
N LEU A 12 0.05 20.14 8.57
CA LEU A 12 -0.39 19.14 7.60
C LEU A 12 -0.11 17.71 8.10
N ASP A 13 1.01 17.43 8.75
CA ASP A 13 1.29 16.09 9.30
C ASP A 13 0.38 15.74 10.49
N ARG A 14 -0.12 16.75 11.21
CA ARG A 14 -1.00 16.57 12.37
C ARG A 14 -2.48 16.44 12.00
N PHE A 15 -2.90 17.15 10.94
CA PHE A 15 -4.31 17.30 10.57
C PHE A 15 -4.63 16.81 9.15
N GLY A 16 -3.63 16.48 8.34
CA GLY A 16 -3.76 15.99 6.96
C GLY A 16 -4.26 14.56 6.93
N GLY A 17 -5.56 14.42 7.14
CA GLY A 17 -6.31 13.18 7.06
C GLY A 17 -7.24 13.16 5.85
N ASP A 18 -6.86 13.79 4.75
CA ASP A 18 -7.77 14.18 3.67
C ASP A 18 -7.27 13.78 2.28
N ASP A 19 -6.92 12.52 2.12
CA ASP A 19 -7.33 11.81 0.92
C ASP A 19 -8.73 11.26 1.30
N GLN A 20 -9.84 11.85 0.81
CA GLN A 20 -11.21 11.30 1.01
C GLN A 20 -11.40 9.92 0.33
N SER A 21 -10.30 9.31 -0.09
CA SER A 21 -10.22 7.96 -0.60
C SER A 21 -9.40 7.09 0.35
N ALA A 22 -9.90 5.88 0.51
CA ALA A 22 -9.30 4.83 1.28
C ALA A 22 -9.31 3.54 0.46
N TRP A 23 -8.79 2.46 1.03
CA TRP A 23 -8.77 1.17 0.34
C TRP A 23 -9.68 0.16 1.02
N CYS A 24 -10.42 -0.58 0.20
CA CYS A 24 -11.19 -1.73 0.66
C CYS A 24 -10.22 -2.78 1.24
N PRO A 25 -10.44 -3.24 2.49
CA PRO A 25 -9.54 -4.21 3.13
C PRO A 25 -9.57 -5.59 2.47
N ASP A 26 -10.64 -5.93 1.74
CA ASP A 26 -10.83 -7.26 1.14
C ASP A 26 -10.26 -7.36 -0.28
N CYS A 27 -10.55 -6.40 -1.14
CA CYS A 27 -10.10 -6.42 -2.54
C CYS A 27 -8.97 -5.44 -2.87
N GLY A 28 -8.73 -4.44 -2.02
CA GLY A 28 -7.72 -3.40 -2.26
C GLY A 28 -8.13 -2.32 -3.26
N ALA A 29 -9.38 -2.30 -3.72
CA ALA A 29 -9.92 -1.23 -4.55
C ALA A 29 -9.95 0.10 -3.78
N GLU A 30 -9.73 1.19 -4.49
CA GLU A 30 -9.93 2.54 -3.96
C GLU A 30 -11.43 2.80 -3.78
N VAL A 31 -11.81 3.22 -2.58
CA VAL A 31 -13.19 3.49 -2.15
C VAL A 31 -13.21 4.82 -1.42
N TRP A 32 -14.37 5.46 -1.32
CA TRP A 32 -14.53 6.64 -0.47
C TRP A 32 -14.36 6.25 1.00
N ASP A 33 -13.78 7.12 1.81
CA ASP A 33 -13.62 6.94 3.25
C ASP A 33 -14.93 6.66 3.99
N ASP A 34 -16.01 7.29 3.55
CA ASP A 34 -17.38 7.13 4.05
C ASP A 34 -18.19 6.01 3.35
N ALA A 35 -17.57 5.21 2.47
CA ALA A 35 -18.28 4.16 1.76
C ALA A 35 -18.71 3.01 2.71
N GLU A 36 -20.02 2.73 2.75
CA GLU A 36 -20.57 1.59 3.51
C GLU A 36 -20.35 0.24 2.79
N PHE A 37 -20.28 0.26 1.45
CA PHE A 37 -20.13 -0.92 0.60
C PHE A 37 -19.08 -0.69 -0.49
N CYS A 38 -18.30 -1.72 -0.81
CA CYS A 38 -17.34 -1.66 -1.90
C CYS A 38 -18.05 -1.85 -3.26
N PRO A 39 -17.94 -0.91 -4.22
CA PRO A 39 -18.57 -1.06 -5.55
C PRO A 39 -17.88 -2.13 -6.42
N GLU A 40 -16.65 -2.52 -6.09
CA GLU A 40 -15.87 -3.49 -6.87
C GLU A 40 -16.12 -4.94 -6.42
N CYS A 41 -16.14 -5.22 -5.11
CA CYS A 41 -16.33 -6.58 -4.60
C CYS A 41 -17.68 -6.83 -3.93
N GLY A 42 -18.44 -5.78 -3.59
CA GLY A 42 -19.74 -5.89 -2.91
C GLY A 42 -19.69 -6.09 -1.40
N GLU A 43 -18.49 -6.14 -0.79
CA GLU A 43 -18.31 -6.33 0.64
C GLU A 43 -18.71 -5.07 1.44
N GLN A 44 -19.25 -5.28 2.65
CA GLN A 44 -19.64 -4.19 3.55
C GLN A 44 -18.42 -3.69 4.34
N ILE A 45 -18.06 -2.41 4.15
CA ILE A 45 -16.82 -1.83 4.71
C ILE A 45 -17.08 -1.24 6.11
N GLY A 46 -18.31 -0.87 6.45
CA GLY A 46 -18.73 -0.51 7.82
C GLY A 46 -17.87 0.54 8.52
N GLY A 47 -17.34 1.53 7.78
CA GLY A 47 -16.45 2.57 8.32
C GLY A 47 -15.03 2.07 8.67
N ARG A 48 -14.64 0.88 8.21
CA ARG A 48 -13.29 0.32 8.36
C ARG A 48 -12.50 0.52 7.08
N THR A 49 -12.44 1.76 6.63
CA THR A 49 -11.65 2.16 5.47
C THR A 49 -10.19 2.32 5.90
N SER A 50 -9.26 1.66 5.20
CA SER A 50 -7.83 1.76 5.52
C SER A 50 -7.27 3.03 4.87
N ALA A 51 -6.88 4.03 5.66
CA ALA A 51 -6.22 5.26 5.17
C ALA A 51 -4.73 5.05 4.82
N ARG A 52 -4.19 3.82 4.91
CA ARG A 52 -2.81 3.52 4.50
C ARG A 52 -2.78 2.88 3.11
N ARG A 53 -2.09 3.53 2.18
CA ARG A 53 -1.84 3.05 0.81
C ARG A 53 -1.35 1.59 0.84
N PRO A 54 -2.06 0.62 0.24
CA PRO A 54 -1.67 -0.79 0.24
C PRO A 54 -0.52 -1.11 -0.74
N VAL A 55 0.17 -0.09 -1.29
CA VAL A 55 1.18 -0.27 -2.35
C VAL A 55 2.47 -0.98 -1.88
N GLU A 56 2.78 -0.98 -0.58
CA GLU A 56 4.05 -1.56 -0.10
C GLU A 56 4.00 -3.04 0.30
N ARG A 57 2.81 -3.63 0.53
CA ARG A 57 2.73 -5.02 1.00
C ARG A 57 2.88 -6.06 -0.11
N GLU A 58 2.31 -5.80 -1.28
CA GLU A 58 2.32 -6.76 -2.39
C GLU A 58 3.68 -6.75 -3.12
N LEU A 59 4.30 -5.57 -3.26
CA LEU A 59 5.59 -5.44 -3.93
C LEU A 59 6.74 -6.04 -3.10
N ARG A 60 6.75 -5.82 -1.77
CA ARG A 60 7.79 -6.37 -0.87
C ARG A 60 7.78 -7.90 -0.85
N ARG A 61 6.59 -8.53 -0.83
CA ARG A 61 6.47 -9.99 -0.78
C ARG A 61 6.88 -10.64 -2.10
N ARG A 62 6.48 -10.06 -3.24
CA ARG A 62 6.90 -10.53 -4.57
C ARG A 62 8.41 -10.37 -4.78
N TRP A 63 8.99 -9.25 -4.35
CA TRP A 63 10.44 -9.04 -4.41
C TRP A 63 11.23 -10.03 -3.56
N PHE A 64 10.79 -10.32 -2.32
CA PHE A 64 11.49 -11.27 -1.46
C PHE A 64 11.51 -12.69 -2.03
N VAL A 65 10.38 -13.14 -2.61
CA VAL A 65 10.29 -14.46 -3.25
C VAL A 65 11.22 -14.57 -4.46
N LEU A 66 11.28 -13.53 -5.31
CA LEU A 66 12.19 -13.52 -6.46
C LEU A 66 13.66 -13.56 -6.05
N VAL A 67 14.05 -12.81 -5.01
CA VAL A 67 15.43 -12.82 -4.49
C VAL A 67 15.81 -14.20 -3.96
N VAL A 68 14.94 -14.84 -3.16
CA VAL A 68 15.20 -16.18 -2.62
C VAL A 68 15.35 -17.21 -3.75
N ILE A 69 14.48 -17.18 -4.76
CA ILE A 69 14.55 -18.08 -5.91
C ILE A 69 15.87 -17.91 -6.68
N LEU A 70 16.28 -16.67 -6.97
CA LEU A 70 17.54 -16.39 -7.67
C LEU A 70 18.76 -16.87 -6.87
N VAL A 71 18.76 -16.71 -5.55
CA VAL A 71 19.84 -17.20 -4.67
C VAL A 71 19.90 -18.72 -4.69
N LEU A 72 18.76 -19.42 -4.59
CA LEU A 72 18.71 -20.89 -4.64
C LEU A 72 19.14 -21.42 -6.00
N ILE A 73 18.68 -20.82 -7.10
CA ILE A 73 19.09 -21.21 -8.46
C ILE A 73 20.59 -20.99 -8.65
N GLY A 74 21.13 -19.84 -8.21
CA GLY A 74 22.56 -19.56 -8.28
C GLY A 74 23.39 -20.54 -7.45
N PHE A 75 22.93 -20.89 -6.26
CA PHE A 75 23.57 -21.87 -5.39
C PHE A 75 23.55 -23.28 -5.98
N LEU A 76 22.42 -23.70 -6.54
CA LEU A 76 22.28 -24.98 -7.23
C LEU A 76 23.16 -25.04 -8.48
N TRP A 77 23.15 -24.00 -9.32
CA TRP A 77 24.03 -23.89 -10.49
C TRP A 77 25.51 -23.96 -10.12
N TRP A 78 25.89 -23.27 -9.04
CA TRP A 78 27.25 -23.31 -8.51
C TRP A 78 27.63 -24.71 -8.03
N LEU A 79 26.76 -25.39 -7.28
CA LEU A 79 26.98 -26.78 -6.84
C LEU A 79 27.08 -27.76 -8.02
N THR A 80 26.22 -27.64 -9.03
CA THR A 80 26.26 -28.50 -10.24
C THR A 80 27.45 -28.22 -11.15
N ARG A 81 28.13 -27.09 -10.97
CA ARG A 81 29.33 -26.71 -11.73
C ARG A 81 30.62 -27.01 -10.95
N LEU A 82 30.53 -27.07 -9.63
CA LEU A 82 31.64 -27.36 -8.72
C LEU A 82 31.85 -28.88 -8.51
N PHE A 83 30.79 -29.67 -8.70
CA PHE A 83 30.81 -31.14 -8.72
C PHE A 83 30.89 -31.65 -10.16
#